data_AF-A0AAV3V700-F1
#
_entry.id   AF-A0AAV3V700-F1
#
_cell.length_a   1.000
_cell.length_b   1.000
_cell.length_c   1.000
_cell.angle_alpha   90.00
_cell.angle_beta   90.00
_cell.angle_gamma   90.00
#
_symmetry.space_group_name_H-M   'P 1'
#
loop_
_entity.id
_entity.type
_entity.pdbx_description
1 polymer ?
#
loop_
_entity_poly.entity_id
_entity_poly.type
_entity_poly.pdbx_seq_one_letter_code
_entity_poly.pdbx_strand_id
1 'polypeptide(L)'
;MNKKIFCVGLNKTGTSSLHDAFLILGIKSVHFKGAEERNIKDIIQSNYLAGNNILKGLEHYEAFSDWDLGPSTVDIVKEFDKQYPNSKFILNIRDLDGWLNSREKHVIRNQERKRKNPDADIQWLTIDREGWTKQFNNHYQQVTKHFESRESELLVFDVTQGDGWEKLCPFLEMPIPATPFPKQNVAAHKKSFVRKVLRKLKRMVKS
;
A
#
# COMPACT_ATOMS: atom_id res chain seq x y z
N MET A 1 7.58 -3.46 -22.01
CA MET A 1 7.61 -3.77 -20.56
C MET A 1 6.22 -4.18 -20.14
N ASN A 2 6.08 -5.24 -19.32
CA ASN A 2 4.78 -5.68 -18.83
C ASN A 2 4.21 -4.68 -17.83
N LYS A 3 2.93 -4.33 -17.99
CA LYS A 3 2.19 -3.50 -17.04
C LYS A 3 2.26 -4.13 -15.65
N LYS A 4 2.51 -3.34 -14.62
CA LYS A 4 2.52 -3.78 -13.22
C LYS A 4 1.39 -3.12 -12.44
N ILE A 5 1.13 -3.64 -11.25
CA ILE A 5 0.16 -3.12 -10.30
C ILE A 5 0.91 -2.77 -9.02
N PHE A 6 0.84 -1.52 -8.60
CA PHE A 6 1.52 -1.05 -7.38
C PHE A 6 0.49 -0.60 -6.35
N CYS A 7 0.42 -1.30 -5.23
CA CYS A 7 -0.28 -0.81 -4.05
C CYS A 7 0.62 0.19 -3.33
N VAL A 8 0.27 1.46 -3.42
CA VAL A 8 1.06 2.60 -2.94
C VAL A 8 0.55 3.16 -1.61
N GLY A 9 -0.47 2.56 -1.00
CA GLY A 9 -0.91 2.93 0.34
C GLY A 9 0.03 2.42 1.42
N LEU A 10 0.06 3.13 2.55
CA LEU A 10 0.88 2.75 3.71
C LEU A 10 0.48 1.38 4.26
N ASN A 11 1.37 0.70 4.99
CA ASN A 11 1.02 -0.50 5.73
C ASN A 11 -0.23 -0.29 6.61
N LYS A 12 -0.88 -1.38 7.00
CA LYS A 12 -2.06 -1.38 7.90
C LYS A 12 -3.33 -0.74 7.30
N THR A 13 -3.39 -0.57 5.99
CA THR A 13 -4.57 -0.03 5.26
C THR A 13 -5.26 -1.08 4.36
N GLY A 14 -5.04 -2.36 4.63
CA GLY A 14 -5.69 -3.46 3.89
C GLY A 14 -4.86 -4.08 2.77
N THR A 15 -3.53 -3.91 2.82
CA THR A 15 -2.58 -4.47 1.85
C THR A 15 -2.71 -5.98 1.69
N SER A 16 -2.92 -6.74 2.78
CA SER A 16 -3.11 -8.20 2.71
C SER A 16 -4.41 -8.60 2.01
N SER A 17 -5.53 -7.89 2.22
CA SER A 17 -6.77 -8.18 1.51
C SER A 17 -6.63 -7.91 0.00
N LEU A 18 -5.89 -6.87 -0.39
CA LEU A 18 -5.60 -6.61 -1.80
C LEU A 18 -4.71 -7.69 -2.41
N HIS A 19 -3.70 -8.16 -1.67
CA HIS A 19 -2.87 -9.28 -2.09
C HIS A 19 -3.71 -10.54 -2.37
N ASP A 20 -4.55 -10.95 -1.43
CA ASP A 20 -5.47 -12.09 -1.61
C ASP A 20 -6.39 -11.87 -2.83
N ALA A 21 -6.88 -10.64 -3.02
CA ALA A 21 -7.74 -10.31 -4.14
C ALA A 21 -7.01 -10.48 -5.49
N PHE A 22 -5.74 -10.09 -5.58
CA PHE A 22 -4.93 -10.31 -6.78
C PHE A 22 -4.71 -11.80 -7.04
N LEU A 23 -4.44 -12.59 -6.00
CA LEU A 23 -4.28 -14.04 -6.14
C LEU A 23 -5.55 -14.71 -6.66
N ILE A 24 -6.73 -14.31 -6.16
CA ILE A 24 -8.04 -14.79 -6.65
C ILE A 24 -8.24 -14.45 -8.14
N LEU A 25 -7.77 -13.27 -8.58
CA LEU A 25 -7.81 -12.85 -9.98
C LEU A 25 -6.75 -13.55 -10.85
N GLY A 26 -5.91 -14.41 -10.29
CA GLY A 26 -4.82 -15.09 -11.01
C GLY A 26 -3.59 -14.21 -11.28
N ILE A 27 -3.52 -13.04 -10.64
CA ILE A 27 -2.38 -12.11 -10.77
C ILE A 27 -1.26 -12.57 -9.84
N LYS A 28 -0.04 -12.68 -10.35
CA LYS A 28 1.14 -13.02 -9.54
C LYS A 28 1.48 -11.88 -8.58
N SER A 29 0.98 -11.93 -7.37
CA SER A 29 1.17 -10.87 -6.37
C SER A 29 2.25 -11.22 -5.34
N VAL A 30 2.96 -10.20 -4.85
CA VAL A 30 3.85 -10.28 -3.68
C VAL A 30 3.43 -9.28 -2.60
N HIS A 31 3.58 -9.71 -1.34
CA HIS A 31 3.19 -8.94 -0.15
C HIS A 31 4.23 -9.10 0.95
N PHE A 32 4.96 -8.02 1.28
CA PHE A 32 6.05 -7.96 2.27
C PHE A 32 7.26 -8.88 1.98
N LYS A 33 7.05 -10.17 1.73
CA LYS A 33 8.07 -11.16 1.37
C LYS A 33 7.68 -11.89 0.09
N GLY A 34 8.67 -12.13 -0.77
CA GLY A 34 8.53 -12.99 -1.94
C GLY A 34 8.72 -14.47 -1.62
N ALA A 35 8.60 -15.33 -2.64
CA ALA A 35 8.83 -16.78 -2.56
C ALA A 35 10.23 -17.16 -2.01
N GLU A 36 11.22 -16.28 -2.12
CA GLU A 36 12.56 -16.47 -1.58
C GLU A 36 12.70 -16.02 -0.11
N GLU A 37 11.59 -15.72 0.57
CA GLU A 37 11.53 -15.24 1.96
C GLU A 37 12.27 -13.92 2.24
N ARG A 38 12.78 -13.27 1.18
CA ARG A 38 13.40 -11.95 1.23
C ARG A 38 12.34 -10.86 1.27
N ASN A 39 12.59 -9.84 2.08
CA ASN A 39 11.72 -8.69 2.19
C ASN A 39 11.80 -7.85 0.91
N ILE A 40 10.66 -7.65 0.23
CA ILE A 40 10.64 -6.90 -1.03
C ILE A 40 11.05 -5.44 -0.82
N LYS A 41 10.81 -4.87 0.36
CA LYS A 41 11.19 -3.50 0.68
C LYS A 41 12.71 -3.32 0.61
N ASP A 42 13.46 -4.32 1.08
CA ASP A 42 14.93 -4.26 1.17
C ASP A 42 15.52 -4.41 -0.23
N ILE A 43 14.91 -5.26 -1.08
CA ILE A 43 15.29 -5.42 -2.49
C ILE A 43 15.03 -4.11 -3.25
N ILE A 44 13.83 -3.56 -3.14
CA ILE A 44 13.43 -2.30 -3.80
C ILE A 44 14.34 -1.16 -3.36
N GLN A 45 14.58 -1.02 -2.05
CA GLN A 45 15.44 0.02 -1.51
C GLN A 45 16.87 -0.12 -2.02
N SER A 46 17.42 -1.34 -1.98
CA SER A 46 18.79 -1.61 -2.45
C SER A 46 18.95 -1.31 -3.94
N ASN A 47 17.95 -1.71 -4.75
CA ASN A 47 17.94 -1.40 -6.19
C ASN A 47 17.87 0.10 -6.45
N TYR A 48 16.99 0.81 -5.73
CA TYR A 48 16.86 2.25 -5.85
C TYR A 48 18.17 2.99 -5.51
N LEU A 49 18.78 2.67 -4.37
CA LEU A 49 20.04 3.29 -3.93
C LEU A 49 21.21 3.00 -4.89
N ALA A 50 21.21 1.83 -5.52
CA ALA A 50 22.23 1.46 -6.50
C ALA A 50 21.96 2.02 -7.91
N GLY A 51 20.85 2.73 -8.13
CA GLY A 51 20.47 3.22 -9.46
C GLY A 51 20.10 2.10 -10.45
N ASN A 52 19.76 0.91 -9.94
CA ASN A 52 19.36 -0.23 -10.75
C ASN A 52 17.90 -0.10 -11.21
N ASN A 53 17.49 -1.02 -12.08
CA ASN A 53 16.07 -1.30 -12.25
C ASN A 53 15.45 -1.64 -10.89
N ILE A 54 14.37 -0.93 -10.52
CA ILE A 54 13.82 -0.97 -9.17
C ILE A 54 13.21 -2.33 -8.79
N LEU A 55 12.73 -3.11 -9.78
CA LEU A 55 12.21 -4.47 -9.59
C LEU A 55 13.22 -5.56 -9.99
N LYS A 56 14.51 -5.27 -10.07
CA LYS A 56 15.53 -6.30 -10.34
C LYS A 56 15.42 -7.43 -9.32
N GLY A 57 15.20 -8.66 -9.79
CA GLY A 57 14.95 -9.86 -8.97
C GLY A 57 13.48 -10.10 -8.58
N LEU A 58 12.56 -9.22 -8.96
CA LEU A 58 11.12 -9.27 -8.67
C LEU A 58 10.26 -9.24 -9.94
N GLU A 59 10.87 -9.37 -11.12
CA GLU A 59 10.25 -9.14 -12.42
C GLU A 59 9.09 -10.11 -12.73
N HIS A 60 9.11 -11.28 -12.10
CA HIS A 60 8.12 -12.34 -12.23
C HIS A 60 6.80 -12.06 -11.51
N TYR A 61 6.77 -11.10 -10.59
CA TYR A 61 5.53 -10.62 -9.98
C TYR A 61 4.89 -9.51 -10.81
N GLU A 62 3.58 -9.43 -10.76
CA GLU A 62 2.75 -8.46 -11.47
C GLU A 62 2.17 -7.41 -10.52
N ALA A 63 1.91 -7.78 -9.26
CA ALA A 63 1.34 -6.89 -8.25
C ALA A 63 2.18 -6.81 -6.98
N PHE A 64 2.46 -5.59 -6.50
CA PHE A 64 3.36 -5.33 -5.36
C PHE A 64 2.62 -4.59 -4.24
N SER A 65 2.68 -5.12 -3.02
CA SER A 65 2.05 -4.51 -1.85
C SER A 65 2.90 -4.61 -0.59
N ASP A 66 2.68 -3.71 0.37
CA ASP A 66 3.35 -3.71 1.68
C ASP A 66 4.89 -3.58 1.57
N TRP A 67 5.33 -2.68 0.68
CA TRP A 67 6.73 -2.32 0.47
C TRP A 67 7.06 -0.91 0.97
N ASP A 68 6.20 -0.29 1.79
CA ASP A 68 6.39 1.11 2.21
C ASP A 68 7.73 1.31 2.94
N LEU A 69 8.48 2.33 2.49
CA LEU A 69 9.83 2.65 2.97
C LEU A 69 9.82 3.95 3.78
N GLY A 70 8.75 4.17 4.54
CA GLY A 70 8.66 5.35 5.40
C GLY A 70 8.56 6.66 4.59
N PRO A 71 9.36 7.70 4.94
CA PRO A 71 9.37 8.99 4.23
C PRO A 71 9.70 8.89 2.73
N SER A 72 10.52 7.90 2.33
CA SER A 72 10.97 7.74 0.93
C SER A 72 9.95 7.05 0.03
N THR A 73 8.80 6.62 0.56
CA THR A 73 7.80 5.86 -0.21
C THR A 73 7.37 6.59 -1.49
N VAL A 74 7.23 7.92 -1.43
CA VAL A 74 6.81 8.71 -2.60
C VAL A 74 7.85 8.72 -3.71
N ASP A 75 9.14 8.78 -3.38
CA ASP A 75 10.20 8.79 -4.39
C ASP A 75 10.28 7.45 -5.12
N ILE A 76 10.00 6.36 -4.41
CA ILE A 76 9.84 5.02 -4.97
C ILE A 76 8.60 4.94 -5.87
N VAL A 77 7.47 5.56 -5.50
CA VAL A 77 6.29 5.66 -6.37
C VAL A 77 6.64 6.35 -7.69
N LYS A 78 7.37 7.48 -7.64
CA LYS A 78 7.82 8.20 -8.84
C LYS A 78 8.73 7.33 -9.71
N GLU A 79 9.63 6.56 -9.09
CA GLU A 79 10.52 5.68 -9.84
C GLU A 79 9.77 4.50 -10.46
N PHE A 80 8.76 3.93 -9.79
CA PHE A 80 7.89 2.93 -10.40
C PHE A 80 7.16 3.48 -11.63
N ASP A 81 6.59 4.66 -11.51
CA ASP A 81 5.87 5.33 -12.61
C ASP A 81 6.80 5.64 -13.79
N LYS A 82 8.03 6.08 -13.52
CA LYS A 82 9.05 6.34 -14.53
C LYS A 82 9.55 5.06 -15.22
N GLN A 83 9.86 4.01 -14.46
CA GLN A 83 10.45 2.78 -15.02
C GLN A 83 9.39 1.85 -15.62
N TYR A 84 8.13 1.91 -15.17
CA TYR A 84 7.05 1.04 -15.61
C TYR A 84 5.83 1.83 -16.10
N PRO A 85 5.95 2.53 -17.24
CA PRO A 85 4.85 3.32 -17.80
C PRO A 85 3.63 2.44 -18.11
N ASN A 86 2.43 3.02 -18.01
CA ASN A 86 1.13 2.35 -18.17
C ASN A 86 0.80 1.30 -17.10
N SER A 87 1.52 1.30 -15.98
CA SER A 87 1.17 0.50 -14.80
C SER A 87 -0.01 1.10 -14.05
N LYS A 88 -0.69 0.27 -13.26
CA LYS A 88 -1.85 0.68 -12.46
C LYS A 88 -1.43 0.91 -11.01
N PHE A 89 -1.84 2.04 -10.43
CA PHE A 89 -1.53 2.39 -9.05
C PHE A 89 -2.79 2.31 -8.19
N ILE A 90 -2.70 1.65 -7.04
CA ILE A 90 -3.80 1.54 -6.08
C ILE A 90 -3.37 2.23 -4.78
N LEU A 91 -3.96 3.39 -4.50
CA LEU A 91 -3.79 4.10 -3.25
C LEU A 91 -4.81 3.57 -2.24
N ASN A 92 -4.42 2.50 -1.54
CA ASN A 92 -5.18 1.97 -0.42
C ASN A 92 -5.16 2.93 0.77
N ILE A 93 -6.32 3.26 1.31
CA ILE A 93 -6.51 4.26 2.36
C ILE A 93 -7.27 3.68 3.57
N ARG A 94 -7.13 4.38 4.69
CA ARG A 94 -7.88 4.16 5.93
C ARG A 94 -8.08 5.50 6.62
N ASP A 95 -9.04 5.62 7.54
CA ASP A 95 -9.10 6.79 8.41
C ASP A 95 -7.84 6.90 9.30
N LEU A 96 -7.42 8.12 9.61
CA LEU A 96 -6.18 8.37 10.37
C LEU A 96 -6.21 7.69 11.73
N ASP A 97 -7.29 7.85 12.50
CA ASP A 97 -7.41 7.26 13.84
C ASP A 97 -7.36 5.73 13.79
N GLY A 98 -8.13 5.13 12.87
CA GLY A 98 -8.14 3.69 12.64
C GLY A 98 -6.78 3.16 12.20
N TRP A 99 -6.04 3.92 11.41
CA TRP A 99 -4.68 3.57 11.00
C TRP A 99 -3.68 3.70 12.16
N LEU A 100 -3.69 4.79 12.92
CA LEU A 100 -2.83 4.97 14.10
C LEU A 100 -3.06 3.85 15.12
N ASN A 101 -4.33 3.53 15.42
CA ASN A 101 -4.68 2.45 16.34
C ASN A 101 -4.21 1.08 15.82
N SER A 102 -4.25 0.86 14.51
CA SER A 102 -3.77 -0.38 13.88
C SER A 102 -2.24 -0.51 13.94
N ARG A 103 -1.50 0.59 13.77
CA ARG A 103 -0.04 0.62 13.93
C ARG A 103 0.37 0.43 15.39
N GLU A 104 -0.29 1.11 16.32
CA GLU A 104 -0.02 0.99 17.74
C GLU A 104 -0.22 -0.44 18.25
N LYS A 105 -1.35 -1.09 17.89
CA LYS A 105 -1.58 -2.52 18.19
C LYS A 105 -0.52 -3.44 17.60
N HIS A 106 0.04 -3.09 16.44
CA HIS A 106 1.13 -3.87 15.84
C HIS A 106 2.43 -3.72 16.64
N VAL A 107 2.78 -2.50 17.04
CA VAL A 107 3.96 -2.23 17.87
C VAL A 107 3.85 -2.91 19.23
N ILE A 108 2.70 -2.80 19.91
CA ILE A 108 2.47 -3.47 21.21
C ILE A 108 2.71 -4.98 21.10
N ARG A 109 2.15 -5.62 20.07
CA ARG A 109 2.38 -7.05 19.82
C ARG A 109 3.85 -7.37 19.54
N ASN A 110 4.58 -6.51 18.85
CA ASN A 110 6.02 -6.70 18.62
C ASN A 110 6.82 -6.56 19.93
N GLN A 111 6.47 -5.59 20.78
CA GLN A 111 7.04 -5.45 22.14
C GLN A 111 6.80 -6.70 22.98
N GLU A 112 5.58 -7.26 22.96
CA GLU A 112 5.26 -8.51 23.67
C GLU A 112 6.10 -9.69 23.16
N ARG A 113 6.28 -9.81 21.83
CA ARG A 113 7.10 -10.86 21.24
C ARG A 113 8.58 -10.70 21.62
N LYS A 114 9.11 -9.47 21.60
CA LYS A 114 10.49 -9.18 22.03
C LYS A 114 10.69 -9.45 23.52
N ARG A 115 9.69 -9.17 24.36
CA ARG A 115 9.72 -9.53 25.79
C ARG A 115 9.77 -11.04 26.01
N LYS A 116 9.04 -11.83 25.20
CA LYS A 116 9.03 -13.30 25.27
C LYS A 116 10.30 -13.94 24.69
N ASN A 117 10.95 -13.29 23.73
CA ASN A 117 12.19 -13.75 23.13
C ASN A 117 13.14 -12.56 22.89
N PRO A 118 13.97 -12.20 23.89
CA PRO A 118 14.86 -11.04 23.83
C PRO A 118 15.87 -11.07 22.68
N ASP A 119 16.30 -12.26 22.25
CA ASP A 119 17.31 -12.43 21.21
C ASP A 119 16.73 -12.37 19.79
N ALA A 120 15.40 -12.41 19.64
CA ALA A 120 14.76 -12.31 18.34
C ALA A 120 14.98 -10.93 17.69
N ASP A 121 15.38 -10.91 16.43
CA ASP A 121 15.45 -9.69 15.62
C ASP A 121 14.03 -9.18 15.27
N ILE A 122 13.45 -8.41 16.19
CA ILE A 122 12.11 -7.83 16.07
C ILE A 122 12.25 -6.32 16.02
N GLN A 123 11.89 -5.76 14.87
CA GLN A 123 11.83 -4.32 14.63
C GLN A 123 10.45 -3.74 15.05
N TRP A 124 10.28 -2.43 14.90
CA TRP A 124 9.01 -1.73 15.15
C TRP A 124 8.53 -1.84 16.60
N LEU A 125 9.37 -1.37 17.52
CA LEU A 125 9.14 -1.42 18.97
C LEU A 125 8.73 -0.06 19.56
N THR A 126 8.79 1.02 18.80
CA THR A 126 8.51 2.38 19.28
C THR A 126 7.17 2.88 18.75
N ILE A 127 6.36 3.46 19.64
CA ILE A 127 5.12 4.16 19.28
C ILE A 127 5.44 5.63 19.06
N ASP A 128 5.14 6.15 17.88
CA ASP A 128 5.33 7.57 17.53
C ASP A 128 4.11 8.08 16.75
N ARG A 129 3.01 8.34 17.45
CA ARG A 129 1.75 8.76 16.81
C ARG A 129 1.90 10.11 16.09
N GLU A 130 2.75 11.01 16.57
CA GLU A 130 2.96 12.31 15.95
C GLU A 130 3.71 12.17 14.62
N GLY A 131 4.85 11.47 14.61
CA GLY A 131 5.60 11.21 13.39
C GLY A 131 4.80 10.39 12.39
N TRP A 132 4.03 9.40 12.85
CA TRP A 132 3.12 8.65 11.98
C TRP A 132 2.04 9.52 11.36
N THR A 133 1.48 10.49 12.11
CA THR A 133 0.49 11.43 11.58
C THR A 133 1.09 12.32 10.50
N LYS A 134 2.30 12.84 10.73
CA LYS A 134 3.03 13.64 9.72
C LYS A 134 3.30 12.80 8.46
N GLN A 135 3.80 11.58 8.63
CA GLN A 135 4.05 10.64 7.53
C GLN A 135 2.77 10.36 6.74
N PHE A 136 1.68 10.07 7.43
CA PHE A 136 0.38 9.78 6.83
C PHE A 136 -0.10 10.93 5.94
N ASN A 137 -0.19 12.14 6.51
CA ASN A 137 -0.67 13.31 5.77
C ASN A 137 0.22 13.61 4.56
N ASN A 138 1.54 13.59 4.77
CA ASN A 138 2.50 13.88 3.72
C ASN A 138 2.42 12.85 2.58
N HIS A 139 2.36 11.56 2.90
CA HIS A 139 2.29 10.48 1.91
C HIS A 139 1.07 10.61 1.00
N TYR A 140 -0.13 10.70 1.57
CA TYR A 140 -1.36 10.77 0.77
C TYR A 140 -1.44 12.07 -0.04
N GLN A 141 -0.98 13.19 0.52
CA GLN A 141 -0.92 14.45 -0.22
C GLN A 141 0.03 14.35 -1.43
N GLN A 142 1.24 13.84 -1.23
CA GLN A 142 2.23 13.77 -2.30
C GLN A 142 1.87 12.75 -3.38
N VAL A 143 1.38 11.55 -3.02
CA VAL A 143 0.95 10.56 -4.02
C VAL A 143 -0.23 11.09 -4.83
N THR A 144 -1.21 11.72 -4.17
CA THR A 144 -2.37 12.29 -4.90
C THR A 144 -1.94 13.41 -5.84
N LYS A 145 -1.02 14.28 -5.39
CA LYS A 145 -0.47 15.34 -6.23
C LYS A 145 0.29 14.78 -7.44
N HIS A 146 1.06 13.70 -7.27
CA HIS A 146 1.80 13.07 -8.37
C HIS A 146 0.92 12.58 -9.52
N PHE A 147 -0.30 12.13 -9.21
CA PHE A 147 -1.27 11.60 -10.19
C PHE A 147 -2.42 12.56 -10.52
N GLU A 148 -2.33 13.84 -10.13
CA GLU A 148 -3.46 14.78 -10.25
C GLU A 148 -3.96 14.99 -11.69
N SER A 149 -3.06 14.87 -12.68
CA SER A 149 -3.38 14.96 -14.11
C SER A 149 -3.68 13.61 -14.78
N ARG A 150 -3.55 12.49 -14.05
CA ARG A 150 -3.70 11.11 -14.56
C ARG A 150 -4.58 10.27 -13.65
N GLU A 151 -5.78 10.78 -13.35
CA GLU A 151 -6.71 10.12 -12.41
C GLU A 151 -7.08 8.68 -12.82
N SER A 152 -7.04 8.35 -14.11
CA SER A 152 -7.32 6.99 -14.61
C SER A 152 -6.25 5.96 -14.24
N GLU A 153 -5.05 6.40 -13.84
CA GLU A 153 -3.94 5.53 -13.45
C GLU A 153 -3.89 5.27 -11.94
N LEU A 154 -4.67 6.01 -11.15
CA LEU A 154 -4.70 5.92 -9.69
C LEU A 154 -6.09 5.55 -9.15
N LEU A 155 -6.21 4.34 -8.60
CA LEU A 155 -7.39 3.92 -7.86
C LEU A 155 -7.25 4.21 -6.37
N VAL A 156 -8.11 5.08 -5.82
CA VAL A 156 -8.25 5.23 -4.37
C VAL A 156 -9.13 4.09 -3.84
N PHE A 157 -8.62 3.28 -2.92
CA PHE A 157 -9.28 2.05 -2.45
C PHE A 157 -9.36 1.98 -0.92
N ASP A 158 -10.54 1.88 -0.35
CA ASP A 158 -10.76 1.78 1.10
C ASP A 158 -11.56 0.52 1.43
N VAL A 159 -10.84 -0.58 1.65
CA VAL A 159 -11.44 -1.86 2.03
C VAL A 159 -12.20 -1.75 3.36
N THR A 160 -11.82 -0.80 4.22
CA THR A 160 -12.48 -0.56 5.51
C THR A 160 -13.78 0.22 5.37
N GLN A 161 -14.12 0.69 4.17
CA GLN A 161 -15.38 1.36 3.88
C GLN A 161 -16.18 0.64 2.79
N GLY A 162 -15.88 -0.65 2.57
CA GLY A 162 -16.64 -1.52 1.67
C GLY A 162 -16.20 -1.50 0.22
N ASP A 163 -15.08 -0.86 -0.14
CA ASP A 163 -14.53 -1.04 -1.49
C ASP A 163 -14.14 -2.52 -1.69
N GLY A 164 -14.52 -3.09 -2.83
CA GLY A 164 -14.34 -4.51 -3.17
C GLY A 164 -14.26 -4.72 -4.68
N TRP A 165 -14.75 -5.87 -5.17
CA TRP A 165 -14.64 -6.25 -6.60
C TRP A 165 -15.22 -5.23 -7.56
N GLU A 166 -16.40 -4.68 -7.26
CA GLU A 166 -17.09 -3.67 -8.08
C GLU A 166 -16.26 -2.42 -8.37
N LYS A 167 -15.26 -2.16 -7.53
CA LYS A 167 -14.35 -1.03 -7.69
C LYS A 167 -12.99 -1.47 -8.25
N LEU A 168 -12.48 -2.60 -7.81
CA LEU A 168 -11.16 -3.10 -8.19
C LEU A 168 -11.15 -3.65 -9.63
N CYS A 169 -12.10 -4.51 -9.98
CA CYS A 169 -12.13 -5.22 -11.25
C CYS A 169 -12.28 -4.30 -12.47
N PRO A 170 -13.19 -3.29 -12.48
CA PRO A 170 -13.25 -2.35 -13.60
C PRO A 170 -11.96 -1.56 -13.78
N PHE A 171 -11.32 -1.15 -12.69
CA PHE A 171 -10.03 -0.47 -12.75
C PHE A 171 -8.92 -1.38 -13.29
N LEU A 172 -8.93 -2.67 -12.94
CA LEU A 172 -7.97 -3.65 -13.46
C LEU A 172 -8.31 -4.16 -14.87
N GLU A 173 -9.49 -3.86 -15.41
CA GLU A 173 -10.03 -4.43 -16.66
C GLU A 173 -10.17 -5.96 -16.58
N MET A 174 -10.65 -6.46 -15.45
CA MET A 174 -10.85 -7.89 -15.20
C MET A 174 -12.30 -8.21 -14.86
N PRO A 175 -12.78 -9.43 -15.10
CA PRO A 175 -14.11 -9.85 -14.66
C PRO A 175 -14.20 -9.88 -13.13
N ILE A 176 -15.41 -9.66 -12.61
CA ILE A 176 -15.70 -9.83 -11.18
C ILE A 176 -15.82 -11.33 -10.89
N PRO A 177 -15.04 -11.88 -9.95
CA PRO A 177 -15.18 -13.29 -9.58
C PRO A 177 -16.45 -13.51 -8.76
N ALA A 178 -16.99 -14.73 -8.80
CA ALA A 178 -18.18 -15.11 -8.04
C ALA A 178 -17.92 -15.22 -6.52
N THR A 179 -16.65 -15.24 -6.10
CA THR A 179 -16.25 -15.35 -4.69
C THR A 179 -16.35 -14.00 -3.98
N PRO A 180 -16.72 -13.94 -2.69
CA PRO A 180 -16.70 -12.70 -1.91
C PRO A 180 -15.31 -12.04 -1.88
N PHE A 181 -15.26 -10.72 -1.76
CA PHE A 181 -13.99 -10.00 -1.62
C PHE A 181 -13.28 -10.42 -0.32
N PRO A 182 -11.99 -10.75 -0.36
CA PRO A 182 -11.26 -11.23 0.83
C PRO A 182 -11.19 -10.17 1.92
N LYS A 183 -11.40 -10.57 3.16
CA LYS A 183 -11.34 -9.70 4.35
C LYS A 183 -10.34 -10.26 5.36
N GLN A 184 -9.12 -9.73 5.34
CA GLN A 184 -8.10 -10.04 6.33
C GLN A 184 -7.94 -8.90 7.36
N ASN A 185 -7.62 -9.24 8.61
CA ASN A 185 -7.22 -8.29 9.65
C ASN A 185 -8.22 -7.13 9.91
N VAL A 186 -9.50 -7.44 10.07
CA VAL A 186 -10.56 -6.43 10.31
C VAL A 186 -10.41 -5.82 11.72
N ALA A 187 -10.30 -4.50 11.80
CA ALA A 187 -10.44 -3.75 13.05
C ALA A 187 -11.60 -2.75 12.94
N ALA A 188 -12.27 -2.46 14.06
CA ALA A 188 -13.52 -1.69 14.14
C ALA A 188 -13.46 -0.30 13.46
N HIS A 189 -14.61 0.11 12.90
CA HIS A 189 -14.78 1.21 11.94
C HIS A 189 -14.96 2.62 12.56
N LYS A 190 -14.41 3.63 11.88
CA LYS A 190 -14.85 5.05 11.89
C LYS A 190 -14.85 5.60 10.46
N LYS A 191 -15.56 6.71 10.19
CA LYS A 191 -15.67 7.33 8.85
C LYS A 191 -14.34 7.92 8.37
N SER A 192 -13.93 7.63 7.13
CA SER A 192 -12.65 8.05 6.53
C SER A 192 -12.53 9.56 6.28
N PHE A 193 -11.66 10.24 7.03
CA PHE A 193 -11.26 11.65 6.80
C PHE A 193 -10.43 11.81 5.52
N VAL A 194 -9.62 10.82 5.15
CA VAL A 194 -8.79 10.83 3.93
C VAL A 194 -9.63 10.98 2.69
N ARG A 195 -10.76 10.27 2.59
CA ARG A 195 -11.70 10.44 1.46
C ARG A 195 -12.20 11.89 1.33
N LYS A 196 -12.42 12.60 2.45
CA LYS A 196 -12.82 14.02 2.41
C LYS A 196 -11.69 14.90 1.90
N VAL A 197 -10.45 14.66 2.34
CA VAL A 197 -9.25 15.37 1.87
C VAL A 197 -9.03 15.14 0.37
N LEU A 198 -9.04 13.88 -0.07
CA LEU A 198 -8.92 13.51 -1.48
C LEU A 198 -10.03 14.15 -2.34
N ARG A 199 -11.27 14.15 -1.84
CA ARG A 199 -12.39 14.80 -2.54
C ARG A 199 -12.24 16.33 -2.61
N LYS A 200 -11.68 16.96 -1.57
CA LYS A 200 -11.40 18.40 -1.54
C LYS A 200 -10.28 18.75 -2.53
N LEU A 201 -9.19 17.98 -2.54
CA LEU A 201 -8.10 18.13 -3.52
C LEU A 201 -8.63 17.98 -4.96
N LYS A 202 -9.41 16.94 -5.24
CA LYS A 202 -10.07 16.77 -6.55
C LYS A 202 -10.97 17.94 -6.94
N ARG A 203 -11.65 18.60 -5.98
CA ARG A 203 -12.45 19.80 -6.24
C ARG A 203 -11.62 21.06 -6.49
N MET A 204 -10.44 21.16 -5.89
CA MET A 204 -9.54 22.31 -6.04
C MET A 204 -8.76 22.30 -7.35
N VAL A 205 -8.49 21.12 -7.93
CA VAL A 205 -7.81 20.98 -9.22
C VAL A 205 -8.78 21.12 -10.41
N LYS A 206 -10.10 20.94 -10.18
CA LYS A 206 -11.16 21.14 -11.19
C LYS A 206 -11.74 22.58 -11.20
N SER A 207 -11.21 23.48 -10.38
CA SER A 207 -11.59 24.89 -10.26
C SER A 207 -10.46 25.78 -10.75
#